data_AF-A0A969RXE2-F1
#
_entry.id   AF-A0A969RXE2-F1
#
_cell.length_a   1.000
_cell.length_b   1.000
_cell.length_c   1.000
_cell.angle_alpha   90.00
_cell.angle_beta   90.00
_cell.angle_gamma   90.00
#
_symmetry.space_group_name_H-M   'P 1'
#
loop_
_entity.id
_entity.type
_entity.pdbx_description
1 polymer ?
#
loop_
_entity_poly.entity_id
_entity_poly.type
_entity_poly.pdbx_seq_one_letter_code
_entity_poly.pdbx_strand_id
1 'polypeptide(L)'
;MAANYLCNPKASGTTLGTDVQTELNQVRRHRALPLIEQYQWIAGAAAFANPVASLDLLATATINAQLVVDLGAIYQQQFSLEQAKTVMGNLAGQMVKLGLVEMASQAIAPLLKSHALTYVAGGTLQGISAAYLTQIAGLSLVEYFEEQSLNPSVGSNFKIDRWVEKLKAVFAANQRTEVLRSWVKQGMRRLAPESSRAATASQH
;
A
#
# COMPACT_ATOMS: atom_id res chain seq x y z
N MET A 1 12.76 14.08 -58.69
CA MET A 1 12.76 13.03 -57.66
C MET A 1 12.46 13.71 -56.32
N ALA A 2 11.19 13.78 -55.94
CA ALA A 2 10.75 14.40 -54.69
C ALA A 2 10.60 13.31 -53.63
N ALA A 3 11.40 13.38 -52.56
CA ALA A 3 11.25 12.52 -51.40
C ALA A 3 10.08 13.03 -50.55
N ASN A 4 9.00 12.25 -50.53
CA ASN A 4 7.85 12.42 -49.65
C ASN A 4 8.29 12.33 -48.18
N TYR A 5 8.49 13.47 -47.53
CA TYR A 5 8.41 13.57 -46.07
C TYR A 5 6.94 13.73 -45.68
N LEU A 6 6.23 12.60 -45.61
CA LEU A 6 4.93 12.54 -44.93
C LEU A 6 5.18 12.67 -43.43
N CYS A 7 5.15 13.90 -42.91
CA CYS A 7 4.91 14.13 -41.50
C CYS A 7 3.55 13.50 -41.17
N ASN A 8 3.54 12.49 -40.29
CA ASN A 8 2.31 11.91 -39.77
C ASN A 8 1.87 12.72 -38.53
N PRO A 9 0.89 13.63 -38.64
CA PRO A 9 0.49 14.51 -37.54
C PRO A 9 -0.16 13.77 -36.36
N LYS A 10 -0.47 12.47 -36.50
CA LYS A 10 -1.08 11.68 -35.40
C LYS A 10 -0.07 11.14 -34.40
N ALA A 11 1.23 11.07 -34.73
CA ALA A 11 2.25 10.51 -33.84
C ALA A 11 2.63 11.45 -32.69
N SER A 12 2.54 12.78 -32.89
CA SER A 12 2.92 13.78 -31.87
C SER A 12 1.82 14.06 -30.84
N GLY A 13 0.54 13.84 -31.18
CA GLY A 13 -0.59 14.12 -30.29
C GLY A 13 -0.75 13.12 -29.14
N THR A 14 -0.38 11.86 -29.37
CA THR A 14 -0.49 10.81 -28.34
C THR A 14 0.66 10.85 -27.34
N THR A 15 1.89 11.19 -27.79
CA THR A 15 3.06 11.30 -26.90
C THR A 15 2.92 12.44 -25.90
N LEU A 16 2.45 13.62 -26.36
CA LEU A 16 2.18 14.77 -25.48
C LEU A 16 1.14 14.45 -24.39
N GLY A 17 0.08 13.72 -24.73
CA GLY A 17 -0.93 13.30 -23.77
C GLY A 17 -0.38 12.34 -22.71
N THR A 18 0.48 11.40 -23.12
CA THR A 18 1.16 10.46 -22.22
C THR A 18 2.15 11.17 -21.29
N ASP A 19 2.90 12.15 -21.79
CA ASP A 19 3.85 12.93 -20.99
C ASP A 19 3.13 13.74 -19.90
N VAL A 20 2.03 14.42 -20.26
CA VAL A 20 1.20 15.17 -19.30
C VAL A 20 0.62 14.25 -18.22
N GLN A 21 0.12 13.07 -18.60
CA GLN A 21 -0.39 12.11 -17.62
C GLN A 21 0.72 11.57 -16.70
N THR A 22 1.93 11.40 -17.23
CA THR A 22 3.09 10.95 -16.45
C THR A 22 3.45 11.99 -15.38
N GLU A 23 3.53 13.27 -15.74
CA GLU A 23 3.78 14.36 -14.79
C GLU A 23 2.64 14.48 -13.76
N LEU A 24 1.39 14.37 -14.21
CA LEU A 24 0.24 14.39 -13.30
C LEU A 24 0.27 13.22 -12.31
N ASN A 25 0.70 12.04 -12.76
CA ASN A 25 0.88 10.87 -11.89
C ASN A 25 1.98 11.07 -10.86
N GLN A 26 3.08 11.78 -11.18
CA GLN A 26 4.07 12.13 -10.16
C GLN A 26 3.45 12.98 -9.04
N VAL A 27 2.65 13.98 -9.40
CA VAL A 27 1.95 14.83 -8.42
C VAL A 27 0.92 14.03 -7.61
N ARG A 28 0.18 13.12 -8.25
CA ARG A 28 -0.78 12.24 -7.56
C ARG A 28 -0.07 11.28 -6.61
N ARG A 29 1.02 10.66 -7.04
CA ARG A 29 1.86 9.78 -6.21
C ARG A 29 2.43 10.52 -5.01
N HIS A 30 2.94 11.73 -5.20
CA HIS A 30 3.45 12.55 -4.11
C HIS A 30 2.37 12.81 -3.03
N ARG A 31 1.10 13.00 -3.44
CA ARG A 31 -0.03 13.13 -2.51
C ARG A 31 -0.47 11.79 -1.89
N ALA A 32 -0.34 10.69 -2.62
CA ALA A 32 -0.76 9.37 -2.18
C ALA A 32 0.16 8.77 -1.11
N LEU A 33 1.48 8.94 -1.25
CA LEU A 33 2.46 8.28 -0.37
C LEU A 33 2.27 8.61 1.13
N PRO A 34 2.06 9.88 1.55
CA PRO A 34 1.81 10.19 2.96
C PRO A 34 0.52 9.57 3.50
N LEU A 35 -0.53 9.45 2.69
CA LEU A 35 -1.78 8.79 3.08
C LEU A 35 -1.54 7.30 3.31
N ILE A 36 -0.84 6.63 2.39
CA ILE A 36 -0.50 5.21 2.57
C ILE A 36 0.30 5.03 3.86
N GLU A 37 1.28 5.91 4.14
CA GLU A 37 2.06 5.87 5.39
C GLU A 37 1.14 6.00 6.61
N GLN A 38 0.15 6.89 6.59
CA GLN A 38 -0.80 7.02 7.69
C GLN A 38 -1.62 5.73 7.90
N TYR A 39 -2.21 5.20 6.83
CA TYR A 39 -3.04 4.00 6.91
C TYR A 39 -2.27 2.75 7.32
N GLN A 40 -1.01 2.58 6.89
CA GLN A 40 -0.20 1.44 7.35
C GLN A 40 -0.02 1.46 8.87
N TRP A 41 0.20 2.63 9.48
CA TRP A 41 0.43 2.70 10.92
C TRP A 41 -0.86 2.57 11.71
N ILE A 42 -1.98 3.05 11.18
CA ILE A 42 -3.31 2.79 11.76
C ILE A 42 -3.60 1.29 11.75
N ALA A 43 -3.40 0.62 10.60
CA ALA A 43 -3.61 -0.82 10.48
C ALA A 43 -2.68 -1.61 11.42
N GLY A 44 -1.41 -1.20 11.51
CA GLY A 44 -0.45 -1.81 12.41
C GLY A 44 -0.79 -1.62 13.89
N ALA A 45 -1.24 -0.43 14.28
CA ALA A 45 -1.67 -0.16 15.66
C ALA A 45 -2.91 -0.96 16.03
N ALA A 46 -3.89 -1.07 15.13
CA ALA A 46 -5.09 -1.88 15.33
C ALA A 46 -4.75 -3.37 15.53
N ALA A 47 -3.90 -3.93 14.67
CA ALA A 47 -3.46 -5.32 14.78
C ALA A 47 -2.58 -5.58 16.01
N PHE A 48 -1.77 -4.60 16.42
CA PHE A 48 -0.98 -4.66 17.65
C PHE A 48 -1.87 -4.70 18.90
N ALA A 49 -2.88 -3.81 18.95
CA ALA A 49 -3.79 -3.71 20.09
C ALA A 49 -4.71 -4.93 20.24
N ASN A 50 -5.01 -5.62 19.14
CA ASN A 50 -5.87 -6.79 19.15
C ASN A 50 -5.39 -7.92 18.22
N PRO A 51 -4.35 -8.67 18.62
CA PRO A 51 -3.74 -9.69 17.76
C PRO A 51 -4.69 -10.84 17.40
N VAL A 52 -5.65 -11.15 18.29
CA VAL A 52 -6.56 -12.30 18.16
C VAL A 52 -7.87 -11.93 17.45
N ALA A 53 -8.41 -10.72 17.69
CA ALA A 53 -9.65 -10.25 17.05
C ALA A 53 -9.43 -9.32 15.85
N SER A 54 -8.20 -9.27 15.31
CA SER A 54 -7.91 -8.73 13.96
C SER A 54 -8.72 -9.43 12.84
N LEU A 55 -9.36 -10.56 13.15
CA LEU A 55 -10.30 -11.29 12.30
C LEU A 55 -11.73 -10.71 12.29
N ASP A 56 -12.06 -9.73 13.14
CA ASP A 56 -13.26 -8.91 12.92
C ASP A 56 -12.98 -7.97 11.73
N LEU A 57 -12.99 -8.61 10.55
CA LEU A 57 -12.64 -8.02 9.27
C LEU A 57 -13.47 -6.77 9.00
N LEU A 58 -14.64 -6.59 9.62
CA LEU A 58 -15.53 -5.45 9.38
C LEU A 58 -14.99 -4.12 9.92
N ALA A 59 -14.45 -4.11 11.15
CA ALA A 59 -13.88 -2.90 11.74
C ALA A 59 -12.56 -2.50 11.03
N THR A 60 -11.70 -3.47 10.74
CA THR A 60 -10.44 -3.26 10.03
C THR A 60 -10.63 -3.02 8.53
N ALA A 61 -11.68 -3.60 7.92
CA ALA A 61 -12.03 -3.35 6.52
C ALA A 61 -12.46 -1.91 6.30
N THR A 62 -13.07 -1.24 7.28
CA THR A 62 -13.46 0.17 7.11
C THR A 62 -12.23 1.07 6.99
N ILE A 63 -11.20 0.85 7.82
CA ILE A 63 -9.93 1.58 7.76
C ILE A 63 -9.26 1.37 6.39
N ASN A 64 -9.15 0.13 5.93
CA ASN A 64 -8.51 -0.17 4.65
C ASN A 64 -9.39 0.20 3.44
N ALA A 65 -10.72 0.22 3.57
CA ALA A 65 -11.63 0.70 2.53
C ALA A 65 -11.52 2.21 2.35
N GLN A 66 -11.35 2.96 3.46
CA GLN A 66 -11.16 4.41 3.36
C GLN A 66 -9.86 4.75 2.60
N LEU A 67 -8.79 3.97 2.78
CA LEU A 67 -7.59 4.10 1.94
C LEU A 67 -7.90 3.99 0.44
N VAL A 68 -8.75 3.05 0.03
CA VAL A 68 -9.15 2.90 -1.38
C VAL A 68 -9.96 4.11 -1.86
N VAL A 69 -10.88 4.61 -1.04
CA VAL A 69 -11.67 5.82 -1.36
C VAL A 69 -10.76 7.03 -1.53
N ASP A 70 -9.86 7.26 -0.58
CA ASP A 70 -8.97 8.42 -0.57
C ASP A 70 -7.96 8.38 -1.74
N LEU A 71 -7.37 7.21 -2.01
CA LEU A 71 -6.51 7.02 -3.18
C LEU A 71 -7.31 7.16 -4.47
N GLY A 72 -8.52 6.59 -4.53
CA GLY A 72 -9.41 6.75 -5.67
C GLY A 72 -9.69 8.22 -5.99
N ALA A 73 -9.99 9.03 -4.98
CA ALA A 73 -10.21 10.46 -5.14
C ALA A 73 -8.99 11.19 -5.73
N ILE A 74 -7.76 10.85 -5.31
CA ILE A 74 -6.53 11.42 -5.87
C ILE A 74 -6.37 11.12 -7.36
N TYR A 75 -6.75 9.90 -7.77
CA TYR A 75 -6.64 9.43 -9.16
C TYR A 75 -7.92 9.64 -9.99
N GLN A 76 -8.92 10.34 -9.43
CA GLN A 76 -10.24 10.55 -10.05
C GLN A 76 -10.97 9.24 -10.38
N GLN A 77 -10.70 8.18 -9.61
CA GLN A 77 -11.42 6.91 -9.62
C GLN A 77 -12.38 6.91 -8.44
N GLN A 78 -13.66 7.19 -8.69
CA GLN A 78 -14.64 7.33 -7.62
C GLN A 78 -15.07 5.95 -7.09
N PHE A 79 -14.88 5.72 -5.79
CA PHE A 79 -15.41 4.57 -5.07
C PHE A 79 -16.39 5.02 -4.00
N SER A 80 -17.55 4.37 -3.90
CA SER A 80 -18.32 4.43 -2.66
C SER A 80 -17.61 3.61 -1.58
N LEU A 81 -17.85 3.92 -0.31
CA LEU A 81 -17.28 3.15 0.80
C LEU A 81 -17.67 1.66 0.72
N GLU A 82 -18.90 1.36 0.31
CA GLU A 82 -19.38 -0.03 0.13
C GLU A 82 -18.66 -0.76 -1.01
N GLN A 83 -18.39 -0.08 -2.12
CA GLN A 83 -17.56 -0.61 -3.20
C GLN A 83 -16.14 -0.86 -2.74
N ALA A 84 -15.56 0.09 -2.00
CA ALA A 84 -14.22 -0.03 -1.44
C ALA A 84 -14.11 -1.20 -0.46
N LYS A 85 -15.08 -1.40 0.44
CA LYS A 85 -15.16 -2.58 1.32
C LYS A 85 -15.19 -3.89 0.53
N THR A 86 -15.99 -3.94 -0.54
CA THR A 86 -16.10 -5.11 -1.41
C THR A 86 -14.78 -5.41 -2.11
N VAL A 87 -14.16 -4.38 -2.70
CA VAL A 87 -12.88 -4.48 -3.42
C VAL A 87 -11.75 -4.91 -2.47
N MET A 88 -11.68 -4.31 -1.27
CA MET A 88 -10.70 -4.70 -0.25
C MET A 88 -10.94 -6.11 0.28
N GLY A 89 -12.20 -6.52 0.49
CA GLY A 89 -12.52 -7.88 0.91
C GLY A 89 -12.06 -8.93 -0.12
N ASN A 90 -12.28 -8.65 -1.41
CA ASN A 90 -11.79 -9.50 -2.49
C ASN A 90 -10.26 -9.56 -2.54
N LEU A 91 -9.58 -8.42 -2.41
CA LEU A 91 -8.12 -8.38 -2.36
C LEU A 91 -7.57 -9.15 -1.17
N ALA A 92 -8.13 -8.96 0.02
CA ALA A 92 -7.71 -9.67 1.23
C ALA A 92 -7.86 -11.20 1.05
N GLY A 93 -8.98 -11.65 0.47
CA GLY A 93 -9.17 -13.05 0.10
C GLY A 93 -8.10 -13.57 -0.88
N GLN A 94 -7.70 -12.75 -1.86
CA GLN A 94 -6.62 -13.09 -2.79
C GLN A 94 -5.25 -13.14 -2.10
N MET A 95 -4.94 -12.19 -1.22
CA MET A 95 -3.69 -12.19 -0.43
C MET A 95 -3.56 -13.45 0.42
N VAL A 96 -4.65 -13.88 1.05
CA VAL A 96 -4.69 -15.13 1.83
C VAL A 96 -4.45 -16.33 0.91
N LYS A 97 -5.18 -16.44 -0.20
CA LYS A 97 -5.02 -17.53 -1.18
C LYS A 97 -3.61 -17.62 -1.77
N LEU A 98 -2.97 -16.47 -1.98
CA LEU A 98 -1.60 -16.38 -2.50
C LEU A 98 -0.53 -16.55 -1.42
N GLY A 99 -0.91 -16.69 -0.14
CA GLY A 99 0.03 -16.82 0.98
C GLY A 99 0.79 -15.52 1.30
N LEU A 100 0.39 -14.36 0.76
CA LEU A 100 1.08 -13.08 0.98
C LEU A 100 1.08 -12.66 2.45
N VAL A 101 0.01 -12.99 3.17
CA VAL A 101 -0.11 -12.71 4.62
C VAL A 101 0.93 -13.47 5.43
N GLU A 102 1.09 -14.76 5.14
CA GLU A 102 2.05 -15.62 5.81
C GLU A 102 3.49 -15.25 5.42
N MET A 103 3.75 -15.03 4.13
CA MET A 103 5.06 -14.61 3.64
C MET A 103 5.52 -13.29 4.26
N ALA A 104 4.63 -12.30 4.41
CA ALA A 104 4.95 -11.05 5.09
C ALA A 104 5.40 -11.31 6.54
N SER A 105 4.64 -12.14 7.27
CA SER A 105 4.96 -12.48 8.65
C SER A 105 6.27 -13.24 8.77
N GLN A 106 6.53 -14.21 7.89
CA GLN A 106 7.78 -14.95 7.85
C GLN A 106 8.99 -14.09 7.49
N ALA A 107 8.82 -13.09 6.62
CA ALA A 107 9.89 -12.16 6.26
C ALA A 107 10.25 -11.21 7.43
N ILE A 108 9.25 -10.80 8.21
CA ILE A 108 9.40 -9.87 9.33
C ILE A 108 9.89 -10.56 10.61
N ALA A 109 9.40 -11.76 10.90
CA ALA A 109 9.72 -12.52 12.11
C ALA A 109 11.23 -12.65 12.43
N PRO A 110 12.13 -13.04 11.50
CA PRO A 110 13.56 -13.16 11.81
C PRO A 110 14.20 -11.81 12.10
N LEU A 111 13.74 -10.73 11.45
CA LEU A 111 14.24 -9.38 11.68
C LEU A 111 13.86 -8.90 13.09
N LEU A 112 12.64 -9.20 13.55
CA LEU A 112 12.23 -8.91 14.92
C LEU A 112 13.05 -9.70 15.94
N LYS A 113 13.30 -10.99 15.69
CA LYS A 113 14.16 -11.81 16.57
C LYS A 113 15.58 -11.27 16.68
N SER A 114 16.14 -10.72 15.61
CA SER A 114 17.48 -10.10 15.65
C SER A 114 17.54 -8.81 16.48
N HIS A 115 16.38 -8.23 16.79
CA HIS A 115 16.22 -7.07 17.67
C HIS A 115 15.56 -7.44 19.02
N ALA A 116 15.60 -8.73 19.40
CA ALA A 116 14.87 -9.28 20.55
C ALA A 116 15.27 -8.74 21.93
N LEU A 117 16.39 -8.00 22.07
CA LEU A 117 16.76 -7.39 23.36
C LEU A 117 15.72 -6.36 23.85
N THR A 118 14.89 -5.82 22.96
CA THR A 118 13.78 -4.90 23.29
C THR A 118 12.43 -5.60 23.21
N TYR A 119 12.30 -6.81 23.76
CA TYR A 119 11.08 -7.65 23.77
C TYR A 119 9.78 -6.82 23.84
N VAL A 120 9.15 -6.60 22.68
CA VAL A 120 7.92 -5.83 22.51
C VAL A 120 6.74 -6.81 22.60
N ALA A 121 5.65 -6.38 23.24
CA ALA A 121 4.42 -7.13 23.50
C ALA A 121 3.96 -8.09 22.38
N GLY A 122 3.14 -9.08 22.75
CA GLY A 122 2.72 -10.20 21.88
C GLY A 122 2.04 -9.86 20.54
N GLY A 123 1.72 -8.58 20.27
CA GLY A 123 1.13 -8.10 19.01
C GLY A 123 2.11 -7.48 18.00
N THR A 124 3.41 -7.43 18.28
CA THR A 124 4.39 -6.69 17.46
C THR A 124 4.54 -7.25 16.05
N LEU A 125 4.62 -8.58 15.94
CA LEU A 125 4.73 -9.25 14.64
C LEU A 125 3.47 -8.95 13.80
N GLN A 126 2.30 -9.04 14.41
CA GLN A 126 1.02 -8.79 13.75
C GLN A 126 0.89 -7.32 13.32
N GLY A 127 1.24 -6.38 14.20
CA GLY A 127 1.19 -4.94 13.89
C GLY A 127 2.14 -4.55 12.75
N ILE A 128 3.37 -5.04 12.78
CA ILE A 128 4.36 -4.76 11.75
C ILE A 128 3.98 -5.49 10.44
N SER A 129 3.50 -6.75 10.48
CA SER A 129 3.00 -7.43 9.27
C SER A 129 1.79 -6.74 8.65
N ALA A 130 0.83 -6.30 9.46
CA ALA A 130 -0.37 -5.60 8.98
C ALA A 130 0.00 -4.26 8.33
N ALA A 131 0.85 -3.47 8.99
CA ALA A 131 1.36 -2.23 8.41
C ALA A 131 2.08 -2.48 7.07
N TYR A 132 2.88 -3.54 6.98
CA TYR A 132 3.59 -3.89 5.75
C TYR A 132 2.63 -4.21 4.61
N LEU A 133 1.64 -5.07 4.87
CA LEU A 133 0.66 -5.46 3.86
C LEU A 133 -0.20 -4.28 3.40
N THR A 134 -0.60 -3.38 4.30
CA THR A 134 -1.32 -2.15 3.95
C THR A 134 -0.47 -1.23 3.08
N GLN A 135 0.83 -1.08 3.38
CA GLN A 135 1.77 -0.34 2.55
C GLN A 135 1.84 -0.92 1.13
N ILE A 136 2.01 -2.24 1.01
CA ILE A 136 2.09 -2.93 -0.29
C ILE A 136 0.77 -2.82 -1.07
N ALA A 137 -0.38 -2.92 -0.39
CA ALA A 137 -1.70 -2.76 -1.00
C ALA A 137 -1.92 -1.34 -1.55
N GLY A 138 -1.54 -0.32 -0.78
CA GLY A 138 -1.66 1.08 -1.21
C GLY A 138 -0.73 1.39 -2.38
N LEU A 139 0.53 0.95 -2.32
CA LEU A 139 1.49 1.14 -3.41
C LEU A 139 1.04 0.45 -4.70
N SER A 140 0.53 -0.79 -4.61
CA SER A 140 0.04 -1.50 -5.80
C SER A 140 -1.23 -0.90 -6.37
N LEU A 141 -2.09 -0.30 -5.53
CA LEU A 141 -3.27 0.42 -5.98
C LEU A 141 -2.90 1.71 -6.71
N VAL A 142 -1.89 2.43 -6.20
CA VAL A 142 -1.32 3.58 -6.90
C VAL A 142 -0.77 3.17 -8.27
N GLU A 143 0.02 2.10 -8.36
CA GLU A 143 0.52 1.61 -9.66
C GLU A 143 -0.59 1.17 -10.61
N TYR A 144 -1.67 0.59 -10.08
CA TYR A 144 -2.84 0.22 -10.86
C TYR A 144 -3.55 1.47 -11.43
N PHE A 145 -3.77 2.51 -10.62
CA PHE A 145 -4.41 3.75 -11.08
C PHE A 145 -3.54 4.55 -12.04
N GLU A 146 -2.23 4.58 -11.84
CA GLU A 146 -1.29 5.19 -12.78
C GLU A 146 -1.35 4.50 -14.15
N GLU A 147 -1.32 3.16 -14.19
CA GLU A 147 -1.47 2.38 -15.42
C GLU A 147 -2.81 2.66 -16.12
N GLN A 148 -3.90 2.77 -15.37
CA GLN A 148 -5.22 3.10 -15.89
C GLN A 148 -5.29 4.53 -16.46
N SER A 149 -4.65 5.50 -15.82
CA SER A 149 -4.64 6.90 -16.28
C SER A 149 -3.92 7.10 -17.62
N LEU A 150 -2.96 6.23 -17.94
CA LEU A 150 -2.25 6.21 -19.22
C LEU A 150 -3.07 5.53 -20.33
N ASN A 151 -4.04 4.69 -19.96
CA ASN A 151 -4.86 3.90 -20.88
C ASN A 151 -6.37 4.06 -20.60
N PRO A 152 -6.94 5.28 -20.70
CA PRO A 152 -8.32 5.56 -20.28
C PRO A 152 -9.40 4.87 -21.15
N SER A 153 -9.03 4.33 -22.32
CA SER A 153 -9.92 3.63 -23.25
C SER A 153 -10.24 2.18 -22.84
N VAL A 154 -9.53 1.61 -21.87
CA VAL A 154 -9.89 0.33 -21.26
C VAL A 154 -10.95 0.62 -20.20
N GLY A 155 -12.20 0.20 -20.46
CA GLY A 155 -13.40 0.60 -19.72
C GLY A 155 -13.24 0.74 -18.20
N SER A 156 -13.94 1.72 -17.64
CA SER A 156 -13.86 2.27 -16.27
C SER A 156 -14.15 1.30 -15.11
N ASN A 157 -14.29 0.00 -15.37
CA ASN A 157 -14.60 -0.97 -14.33
C ASN A 157 -13.32 -1.46 -13.66
N PHE A 158 -13.29 -1.38 -12.34
CA PHE A 158 -12.19 -1.88 -11.52
C PHE A 158 -11.87 -3.35 -11.83
N LYS A 159 -10.60 -3.64 -12.16
CA LYS A 159 -10.12 -4.98 -12.54
C LYS A 159 -9.28 -5.55 -11.41
N ILE A 160 -9.91 -6.31 -10.52
CA ILE A 160 -9.26 -6.93 -9.36
C ILE A 160 -8.04 -7.77 -9.74
N ASP A 161 -8.10 -8.55 -10.83
CA ASP A 161 -6.99 -9.41 -11.26
C ASP A 161 -5.74 -8.59 -11.63
N ARG A 162 -5.93 -7.45 -12.29
CA ARG A 162 -4.84 -6.51 -12.63
C ARG A 162 -4.24 -5.87 -11.37
N TRP A 163 -5.07 -5.52 -10.39
CA TRP A 163 -4.55 -5.04 -9.11
C TRP A 163 -3.76 -6.13 -8.38
N VAL A 164 -4.23 -7.37 -8.39
CA VAL A 164 -3.51 -8.52 -7.80
C VAL A 164 -2.16 -8.76 -8.50
N GLU A 165 -2.07 -8.55 -9.82
CA GLU A 165 -0.80 -8.59 -10.54
C GLU A 165 0.18 -7.50 -10.06
N LYS A 166 -0.28 -6.24 -9.95
CA LYS A 166 0.54 -5.14 -9.40
C LYS A 166 0.93 -5.42 -7.96
N LEU A 167 0.04 -5.97 -7.15
CA LEU A 167 0.30 -6.34 -5.77
C LEU A 167 1.47 -7.33 -5.67
N LYS A 168 1.47 -8.39 -6.49
CA LYS A 168 2.57 -9.37 -6.53
C LYS A 168 3.89 -8.71 -6.93
N ALA A 169 3.86 -7.84 -7.93
CA ALA A 169 5.06 -7.13 -8.39
C ALA A 169 5.63 -6.21 -7.31
N VAL A 170 4.79 -5.39 -6.67
CA VAL A 170 5.20 -4.49 -5.57
C VAL A 170 5.71 -5.30 -4.38
N PHE A 171 5.03 -6.38 -4.01
CA PHE A 171 5.48 -7.25 -2.92
C PHE A 171 6.88 -7.82 -3.19
N ALA A 172 7.11 -8.39 -4.38
CA ALA A 172 8.41 -8.92 -4.78
C ALA A 172 9.51 -7.84 -4.81
N ALA A 173 9.20 -6.63 -5.29
CA ALA A 173 10.15 -5.52 -5.32
C ALA A 173 10.58 -5.05 -3.91
N ASN A 174 9.68 -5.18 -2.93
CA ASN A 174 9.87 -4.71 -1.55
C ASN A 174 10.39 -5.79 -0.58
N GLN A 175 10.55 -7.05 -1.03
CA GLN A 175 11.11 -8.15 -0.22
C GLN A 175 12.63 -8.09 -0.01
N ARG A 176 13.33 -7.11 -0.59
CA ARG A 176 14.79 -7.00 -0.44
C ARG A 176 15.15 -6.82 1.04
N THR A 177 16.05 -7.67 1.55
CA THR A 177 16.41 -7.73 2.98
C THR A 177 16.78 -6.37 3.58
N GLU A 178 17.51 -5.53 2.84
CA GLU A 178 17.92 -4.20 3.33
C GLU A 178 16.75 -3.22 3.46
N VAL A 179 15.82 -3.24 2.49
CA VAL A 179 14.59 -2.42 2.55
C VAL A 179 13.75 -2.88 3.74
N LEU A 180 13.57 -4.19 3.87
CA LEU A 180 12.74 -4.77 4.93
C LEU A 180 13.34 -4.52 6.33
N ARG A 181 14.67 -4.59 6.50
CA ARG A 181 15.36 -4.24 7.76
C ARG A 181 15.09 -2.80 8.17
N SER A 182 15.30 -1.86 7.26
CA SER A 182 15.05 -0.43 7.52
C SER A 182 13.58 -0.20 7.89
N TRP A 183 12.68 -0.84 7.17
CA TRP A 183 11.24 -0.73 7.36
C TRP A 183 10.78 -1.32 8.71
N VAL A 184 11.25 -2.52 9.08
CA VAL A 184 10.96 -3.13 10.40
C VAL A 184 11.50 -2.26 11.53
N LYS A 185 12.70 -1.69 11.39
CA LYS A 185 13.26 -0.75 12.37
C LYS A 185 12.39 0.50 12.56
N GLN A 186 11.84 1.04 11.47
CA GLN A 186 10.88 2.14 11.55
C GLN A 186 9.59 1.71 12.27
N GLY A 187 9.06 0.52 11.93
CA GLY A 187 7.85 -0.02 12.53
C GLY A 187 7.96 -0.24 14.04
N MET A 188 9.09 -0.78 14.51
CA MET A 188 9.34 -0.93 15.94
C MET A 188 9.33 0.43 16.66
N ARG A 189 9.84 1.51 16.05
CA ARG A 189 9.81 2.85 16.66
C ARG A 189 8.42 3.47 16.70
N ARG A 190 7.59 3.19 15.70
CA ARG A 190 6.23 3.73 15.58
C ARG A 190 5.21 2.98 16.46
N LEU A 191 5.39 1.68 16.62
CA LEU A 191 4.48 0.79 17.35
C LEU A 191 4.97 0.44 18.77
N ALA A 192 6.15 0.93 19.19
CA ALA A 192 6.59 0.81 20.57
C ALA A 192 5.62 1.58 21.50
N PRO A 193 5.21 1.00 22.64
CA PRO A 193 4.32 1.66 23.58
C PRO A 193 4.94 2.95 24.14
N GLU A 194 4.13 4.00 24.24
CA GLU A 194 4.48 5.32 24.81
C GLU A 194 4.98 5.29 26.27
N SER A 195 4.86 4.15 26.97
CA SER A 195 5.36 3.98 28.34
C SER A 195 6.86 4.22 28.47
N SER A 196 7.64 4.13 27.39
CA SER A 196 9.07 4.49 27.38
C SER A 196 9.34 5.99 27.16
N ARG A 197 8.34 6.78 26.75
CA ARG A 197 8.44 8.23 26.51
C ARG A 197 7.98 9.05 27.71
N ALA A 198 7.02 8.53 28.48
CA ALA A 198 6.53 9.16 29.71
C ALA A 198 7.49 8.99 30.90
N ALA A 199 8.32 7.93 30.92
CA ALA A 199 9.26 7.70 32.01
C ALA A 199 10.45 8.69 32.05
N THR A 200 10.74 9.38 30.94
CA THR A 200 11.79 10.41 30.87
C THR A 200 11.26 11.84 31.10
N ALA A 201 9.94 12.03 31.11
CA ALA A 201 9.31 13.34 31.29
C ALA A 201 8.86 13.61 32.74
N SER A 202 9.05 12.66 33.67
CA SER A 202 8.72 12.81 35.09
C SER A 202 9.94 12.99 36.00
N GLN A 203 11.11 13.28 35.41
CA GLN A 203 12.32 13.72 36.11
C GLN A 203 12.77 15.08 35.54
N HIS A 204 11.91 16.09 35.63
CA HIS A 204 12.30 17.50 35.66
C HIS A 204 11.21 18.33 36.32
#